data_AF-A0A7C7JT24-F1
#
_entry.id   AF-A0A7C7JT24-F1
#
_cell.length_a   1.000
_cell.length_b   1.000
_cell.length_c   1.000
_cell.angle_alpha   90.00
_cell.angle_beta   90.00
_cell.angle_gamma   90.00
#
_symmetry.space_group_name_H-M   'P 1'
#
loop_
_entity.id
_entity.type
_entity.pdbx_description
1 polymer ?
#
loop_
_entity_poly.entity_id
_entity_poly.type
_entity_poly.pdbx_seq_one_letter_code
_entity_poly.pdbx_strand_id
1 'polypeptide(L)'
;MPSFKSILAKPFAKRIYKKVQKWANNPIETQEKVFKNLITEATETAFGKEHDFISINTYEDFVKRVPIRDYEDLKPYVDRVVKGEEDVLWKGKPLYFAKTSGTTSGAKYIPLTKESMPTHVNAARNAILMYINETGNADFVNGKMIFLQGSPVLQEKNGVQLGRLSGIVAHYVPKYLQKNRMPSWQTNCIEDWETKVDAIVEETLPENMTVISGIPSWVQMYFEKLQQKTGKKVGDVFKNFNLFIFGGVNYEPYRAKFENLIGRKVDSIELYPASEGFFAFQDKQDEKGMLLQLDSGMFYEFVKAEDFFSENPKRITLKDVEVGVNYVMIISTTAGLWAYNIGDTIQFTSTKPYRVIVSGRIKHFISAFGEHVIGKEVEHAMKDATVDTSIRINEFTVAPQINPDSGLPYHEWFIEFENEPENLSDLAQKLDASLQSQNSYYFDLIEGKVLQPLKITKVEKNGFQNYMKSIGKLGGQNKIPRLSNDRRIADALKPFLLVK
;
A
#
# COMPACT_ATOMS: atom_id res chain seq x y z
N MET A 1 -28.80 -19.18 18.14
CA MET A 1 -28.26 -18.60 19.39
C MET A 1 -26.86 -18.06 19.12
N PRO A 2 -26.51 -16.87 19.59
CA PRO A 2 -25.15 -16.33 19.42
C PRO A 2 -24.15 -17.27 20.08
N SER A 3 -23.03 -17.55 19.40
CA SER A 3 -21.98 -18.40 19.95
C SER A 3 -21.32 -17.75 21.16
N PHE A 4 -20.70 -18.54 22.02
CA PHE A 4 -19.90 -18.03 23.13
C PHE A 4 -18.81 -17.03 22.68
N LYS A 5 -18.22 -17.25 21.49
CA LYS A 5 -17.24 -16.33 20.88
C LYS A 5 -17.88 -14.98 20.52
N SER A 6 -19.06 -14.98 19.91
CA SER A 6 -19.81 -13.77 19.54
C SER A 6 -20.24 -12.98 20.79
N ILE A 7 -20.65 -13.68 21.86
CA ILE A 7 -21.01 -13.06 23.14
C ILE A 7 -19.80 -12.36 23.79
N LEU A 8 -18.63 -13.01 23.81
CA LEU A 8 -17.41 -12.42 24.39
C LEU A 8 -16.79 -11.31 23.52
N ALA A 9 -17.02 -11.34 22.21
CA ALA A 9 -16.50 -10.34 21.28
C ALA A 9 -17.07 -8.94 21.55
N LYS A 10 -18.36 -8.82 21.88
CA LYS A 10 -19.02 -7.51 22.07
C LYS A 10 -18.51 -6.71 23.28
N PRO A 11 -18.35 -7.28 24.49
CA PRO A 11 -17.72 -6.59 25.61
C PRO A 11 -16.26 -6.19 25.33
N PHE A 12 -15.51 -7.07 24.64
CA PHE A 12 -14.14 -6.77 24.25
C PHE A 12 -14.07 -5.62 23.24
N ALA A 13 -14.93 -5.64 22.23
CA ALA A 13 -15.12 -4.57 21.27
C ALA A 13 -15.43 -3.24 21.95
N LYS A 14 -16.36 -3.22 22.92
CA LYS A 14 -16.69 -2.02 23.71
C LYS A 14 -15.50 -1.50 24.52
N ARG A 15 -14.67 -2.39 25.08
CA ARG A 15 -13.44 -2.00 25.79
C ARG A 15 -12.41 -1.38 24.84
N ILE A 16 -12.21 -1.98 23.66
CA ILE A 16 -11.29 -1.45 22.65
C ILE A 16 -11.79 -0.12 22.09
N TYR A 17 -13.09 -0.01 21.80
CA TYR A 17 -13.71 1.26 21.40
C TYR A 17 -13.40 2.38 22.39
N LYS A 18 -13.59 2.16 23.71
CA LYS A 18 -13.24 3.16 24.73
C LYS A 18 -11.76 3.55 24.72
N LYS A 19 -10.85 2.60 24.46
CA LYS A 19 -9.41 2.89 24.34
C LYS A 19 -9.12 3.74 23.10
N VAL A 20 -9.73 3.40 21.96
CA VAL A 20 -9.61 4.15 20.71
C VAL A 20 -10.12 5.58 20.88
N GLN A 21 -11.29 5.75 21.48
CA GLN A 21 -11.88 7.05 21.75
C GLN A 21 -11.00 7.93 22.64
N LYS A 22 -10.23 7.36 23.57
CA LYS A 22 -9.36 8.14 24.45
C LYS A 22 -8.32 8.94 23.67
N TRP A 23 -7.62 8.31 22.74
CA TRP A 23 -6.60 9.00 21.94
C TRP A 23 -7.22 9.74 20.75
N ALA A 24 -8.29 9.22 20.15
CA ALA A 24 -8.94 9.85 18.99
C ALA A 24 -9.58 11.20 19.34
N ASN A 25 -10.08 11.35 20.58
CA ASN A 25 -10.69 12.58 21.07
C ASN A 25 -9.67 13.56 21.70
N ASN A 26 -8.43 13.13 21.94
CA ASN A 26 -7.34 13.98 22.42
C ASN A 26 -6.12 13.89 21.47
N PRO A 27 -6.32 14.22 20.17
CA PRO A 27 -5.36 13.88 19.13
C PRO A 27 -4.03 14.61 19.27
N ILE A 28 -4.06 15.89 19.63
CA ILE A 28 -2.84 16.72 19.75
C ILE A 28 -2.01 16.27 20.96
N GLU A 29 -2.62 16.14 22.14
CA GLU A 29 -1.95 15.65 23.35
C GLU A 29 -1.38 14.23 23.13
N THR A 30 -2.12 13.37 22.42
CA THR A 30 -1.64 12.02 22.08
C THR A 30 -0.36 12.09 21.24
N GLN A 31 -0.35 12.89 20.17
CA GLN A 31 0.83 13.02 19.30
C GLN A 31 2.00 13.70 19.98
N GLU A 32 1.78 14.69 20.85
CA GLU A 32 2.84 15.29 21.67
C GLU A 32 3.49 14.26 22.60
N LYS A 33 2.68 13.37 23.21
CA LYS A 33 3.19 12.29 24.05
C LYS A 33 4.01 11.29 23.23
N VAL A 34 3.53 10.90 22.05
CA VAL A 34 4.27 9.99 21.15
C VAL A 34 5.58 10.63 20.71
N PHE A 35 5.57 11.90 20.29
CA PHE A 35 6.76 12.64 19.91
C PHE A 35 7.81 12.68 21.03
N LYS A 36 7.41 13.09 22.24
CA LYS A 36 8.31 13.14 23.41
C LYS A 36 8.93 11.77 23.70
N ASN A 37 8.12 10.72 23.64
CA ASN A 37 8.60 9.35 23.84
C ASN A 37 9.61 8.93 22.76
N LEU A 38 9.34 9.23 21.49
CA LEU A 38 10.26 8.92 20.39
C LEU A 38 11.62 9.60 20.58
N ILE A 39 11.64 10.91 20.83
CA ILE A 39 12.88 11.68 21.01
C ILE A 39 13.68 11.16 22.21
N THR A 40 13.00 10.92 23.34
CA THR A 40 13.65 10.44 24.58
C THR A 40 14.29 9.07 24.37
N GLU A 41 13.54 8.11 23.83
CA GLU A 41 14.00 6.72 23.67
C GLU A 41 15.11 6.58 22.63
N ALA A 42 15.17 7.49 21.65
CA ALA A 42 16.16 7.46 20.59
C ALA A 42 17.44 8.25 20.90
N THR A 43 17.51 8.95 22.04
CA THR A 43 18.63 9.86 22.36
C THR A 43 19.99 9.16 22.30
N GLU A 44 20.08 7.92 22.78
CA GLU A 44 21.34 7.16 22.82
C GLU A 44 21.70 6.43 21.51
N THR A 45 20.81 6.45 20.53
CA THR A 45 21.06 5.82 19.23
C THR A 45 22.10 6.60 18.43
N ALA A 46 22.77 5.95 17.48
CA ALA A 46 23.72 6.63 16.59
C ALA A 46 23.07 7.81 15.86
N PHE A 47 21.84 7.62 15.35
CA PHE A 47 21.07 8.69 14.71
C PHE A 47 20.75 9.82 15.69
N GLY A 48 20.28 9.48 16.90
CA GLY A 48 19.94 10.46 17.93
C GLY A 48 21.13 11.29 18.40
N LYS A 49 22.31 10.67 18.53
CA LYS A 49 23.57 11.35 18.86
C LYS A 49 24.03 12.30 17.76
N GLU A 50 23.99 11.85 16.51
CA GLU A 50 24.40 12.66 15.35
C GLU A 50 23.49 13.88 15.14
N HIS A 51 22.21 13.75 15.46
CA HIS A 51 21.22 14.83 15.32
C HIS A 51 20.97 15.59 16.64
N ASP A 52 21.73 15.28 17.71
CA ASP A 52 21.67 15.92 19.03
C ASP A 52 20.23 15.97 19.59
N PHE A 53 19.63 14.78 19.71
CA PHE A 53 18.29 14.58 20.25
C PHE A 53 18.16 15.00 21.72
N ILE A 54 19.25 14.94 22.48
CA ILE A 54 19.28 15.39 23.88
C ILE A 54 18.90 16.88 24.03
N SER A 55 19.13 17.66 22.98
CA SER A 55 18.82 19.10 22.95
C SER A 55 17.47 19.42 22.28
N ILE A 56 16.67 18.42 21.90
CA ILE A 56 15.35 18.60 21.28
C ILE A 56 14.29 18.70 22.39
N ASN A 57 13.82 19.93 22.65
CA ASN A 57 12.78 20.18 23.64
C ASN A 57 11.43 20.52 23.01
N THR A 58 11.46 21.02 21.77
CA THR A 58 10.29 21.46 21.01
C THR A 58 10.20 20.78 19.66
N TYR A 59 9.03 20.87 19.03
CA TYR A 59 8.84 20.43 17.66
C TYR A 59 9.76 21.19 16.69
N GLU A 60 9.92 22.48 16.93
CA GLU A 60 10.74 23.38 16.12
C GLU A 60 12.23 23.00 16.20
N ASP A 61 12.72 22.56 17.36
CA ASP A 61 14.08 22.04 17.51
C ASP A 61 14.29 20.77 16.66
N PHE A 62 13.30 19.87 16.65
CA PHE A 62 13.34 18.66 15.84
C PHE A 62 13.40 18.97 14.35
N VAL A 63 12.54 19.88 13.85
CA VAL A 63 12.55 20.26 12.43
C VAL A 63 13.89 20.87 12.01
N LYS A 64 14.53 21.67 12.87
CA LYS A 64 15.87 22.25 12.59
C LYS A 64 16.98 21.20 12.49
N ARG A 65 16.85 20.11 13.24
CA ARG A 65 17.88 19.07 13.36
C ARG A 65 17.66 17.94 12.37
N VAL A 66 16.41 17.58 12.10
CA VAL A 66 16.03 16.39 11.34
C VAL A 66 15.28 16.80 10.07
N PRO A 67 15.96 16.94 8.92
CA PRO A 67 15.31 17.23 7.66
C PRO A 67 14.43 16.06 7.21
N ILE A 68 13.48 16.34 6.33
CA ILE A 68 12.70 15.30 5.65
C ILE A 68 13.65 14.45 4.80
N ARG A 69 13.52 13.12 4.92
CA ARG A 69 14.36 12.15 4.22
C ARG A 69 13.51 11.14 3.48
N ASP A 70 13.97 10.69 2.32
CA ASP A 70 13.47 9.47 1.73
C ASP A 70 14.36 8.26 2.10
N TYR A 71 14.08 7.10 1.50
CA TYR A 71 14.84 5.89 1.80
C TYR A 71 16.31 6.00 1.43
N GLU A 72 16.67 6.68 0.34
CA GLU A 72 18.06 6.80 -0.09
C GLU A 72 18.86 7.62 0.92
N ASP A 73 18.27 8.69 1.43
CA ASP A 73 18.89 9.53 2.46
C ASP A 73 19.07 8.79 3.80
N LEU A 74 18.15 7.88 4.14
CA LEU A 74 18.21 7.08 5.36
C LEU A 74 19.07 5.80 5.19
N LYS A 75 19.34 5.40 3.94
CA LYS A 75 20.02 4.15 3.58
C LYS A 75 21.36 3.93 4.32
N PRO A 76 22.23 4.94 4.53
CA PRO A 76 23.48 4.73 5.25
C PRO A 76 23.29 4.16 6.67
N TYR A 77 22.23 4.58 7.38
CA TYR A 77 21.88 4.02 8.68
C TYR A 77 21.20 2.66 8.55
N VAL A 78 20.28 2.51 7.58
CA VAL A 78 19.61 1.23 7.33
C VAL A 78 20.63 0.14 7.01
N ASP A 79 21.64 0.42 6.20
CA ASP A 79 22.71 -0.52 5.85
C ASP A 79 23.51 -0.98 7.08
N ARG A 80 23.74 -0.09 8.06
CA ARG A 80 24.37 -0.44 9.35
C ARG A 80 23.48 -1.38 10.15
N VAL A 81 22.18 -1.08 10.24
CA VAL A 81 21.21 -1.96 10.92
C VAL A 81 21.14 -3.32 10.22
N VAL A 82 21.11 -3.36 8.89
CA VAL A 82 21.10 -4.61 8.09
C VAL A 82 22.39 -5.42 8.25
N LYS A 83 23.53 -4.78 8.53
CA LYS A 83 24.78 -5.45 8.91
C LYS A 83 24.79 -5.99 10.34
N GLY A 84 23.72 -5.76 11.11
CA GLY A 84 23.56 -6.26 12.47
C GLY A 84 24.11 -5.32 13.56
N GLU A 85 24.37 -4.05 13.23
CA GLU A 85 24.72 -3.04 14.23
C GLU A 85 23.48 -2.66 15.07
N GLU A 86 23.63 -2.61 16.39
CA GLU A 86 22.55 -2.26 17.33
C GLU A 86 22.51 -0.75 17.56
N ASP A 87 21.38 -0.25 18.08
CA ASP A 87 21.26 1.15 18.53
C ASP A 87 21.56 2.19 17.45
N VAL A 88 21.32 1.89 16.16
CA VAL A 88 21.61 2.85 15.07
C VAL A 88 20.44 3.80 14.84
N LEU A 89 19.30 3.28 14.39
CA LEU A 89 18.09 4.05 14.07
C LEU A 89 17.05 4.02 15.20
N TRP A 90 17.04 2.93 15.96
CA TRP A 90 16.22 2.71 17.13
C TRP A 90 17.02 1.83 18.10
N LYS A 91 16.63 1.82 19.38
CA LYS A 91 17.30 1.01 20.40
C LYS A 91 17.24 -0.49 20.09
N GLY A 92 18.34 -1.20 20.35
CA GLY A 92 18.55 -2.61 20.08
C GLY A 92 18.53 -2.96 18.59
N LYS A 93 18.36 -4.25 18.30
CA LYS A 93 18.15 -4.78 16.94
C LYS A 93 16.67 -4.86 16.59
N PRO A 94 16.29 -4.61 15.32
CA PRO A 94 14.95 -4.94 14.86
C PRO A 94 14.71 -6.47 14.93
N LEU A 95 13.44 -6.85 15.07
CA LEU A 95 13.02 -8.26 15.02
C LEU A 95 13.01 -8.77 13.58
N TYR A 96 12.59 -7.92 12.65
CA TYR A 96 12.50 -8.25 11.23
C TYR A 96 12.94 -7.07 10.36
N PHE A 97 13.26 -7.39 9.10
CA PHE A 97 13.20 -6.45 8.00
C PHE A 97 12.02 -6.82 7.09
N ALA A 98 11.15 -5.85 6.85
CA ALA A 98 10.19 -5.93 5.76
C ALA A 98 10.88 -5.53 4.45
N LYS A 99 10.90 -6.45 3.49
CA LYS A 99 11.41 -6.20 2.13
C LYS A 99 10.30 -5.59 1.26
N THR A 100 10.56 -4.43 0.66
CA THR A 100 9.66 -3.81 -0.33
C THR A 100 10.38 -3.60 -1.67
N SER A 101 9.63 -3.51 -2.77
CA SER A 101 10.17 -3.06 -4.05
C SER A 101 10.48 -1.57 -4.01
N GLY A 102 11.41 -1.16 -4.87
CA GLY A 102 11.45 0.19 -5.40
C GLY A 102 12.34 1.17 -4.65
N THR A 103 13.63 1.21 -5.01
CA THR A 103 14.35 2.48 -5.19
C THR A 103 15.29 2.42 -6.38
N THR A 104 15.89 3.57 -6.67
CA THR A 104 17.06 3.75 -7.53
C THR A 104 18.19 2.74 -7.27
N SER A 105 18.31 2.22 -6.04
CA SER A 105 19.45 1.45 -5.52
C SER A 105 19.11 -0.01 -5.13
N GLY A 106 17.89 -0.49 -5.40
CA GLY A 106 17.49 -1.89 -5.19
C GLY A 106 16.33 -2.07 -4.21
N ALA A 107 16.29 -3.19 -3.50
CA ALA A 107 15.22 -3.49 -2.54
C ALA A 107 15.38 -2.66 -1.26
N LYS A 108 14.25 -2.15 -0.72
CA LYS A 108 14.23 -1.49 0.58
C LYS A 108 14.14 -2.52 1.71
N TYR A 109 14.81 -2.23 2.81
CA TYR A 109 14.75 -2.99 4.06
C TYR A 109 14.21 -2.08 5.16
N ILE A 110 12.91 -2.19 5.44
CA ILE A 110 12.26 -1.41 6.49
C ILE A 110 12.37 -2.18 7.81
N PRO A 111 12.99 -1.63 8.87
CA PRO A 111 13.08 -2.32 10.15
C PRO A 111 11.71 -2.48 10.80
N LEU A 112 11.49 -3.60 11.50
CA LEU A 112 10.35 -3.84 12.36
C LEU A 112 10.86 -4.20 13.76
N THR A 113 10.64 -3.32 14.73
CA THR A 113 11.20 -3.42 16.08
C THR A 113 10.23 -4.15 17.02
N LYS A 114 10.70 -4.43 18.24
CA LYS A 114 9.86 -5.01 19.31
C LYS A 114 8.66 -4.12 19.64
N GLU A 115 8.83 -2.81 19.53
CA GLU A 115 7.83 -1.80 19.81
C GLU A 115 6.90 -1.54 18.62
N SER A 116 7.41 -1.56 17.38
CA SER A 116 6.59 -1.27 16.20
C SER A 116 5.73 -2.46 15.77
N MET A 117 6.24 -3.69 15.85
CA MET A 117 5.55 -4.88 15.33
C MET A 117 4.16 -5.12 15.95
N PRO A 118 3.94 -4.99 17.29
CA PRO A 118 2.61 -5.14 17.87
C PRO A 118 1.58 -4.14 17.35
N THR A 119 1.99 -2.99 16.83
CA THR A 119 1.07 -1.94 16.36
C THR A 119 0.30 -2.40 15.12
N HIS A 120 0.95 -3.12 14.18
CA HIS A 120 0.29 -3.67 12.99
C HIS A 120 -0.80 -4.67 13.37
N VAL A 121 -0.49 -5.58 14.30
CA VAL A 121 -1.42 -6.63 14.75
C VAL A 121 -2.57 -6.03 15.55
N ASN A 122 -2.27 -5.09 16.44
CA ASN A 122 -3.28 -4.41 17.23
C ASN A 122 -4.22 -3.55 16.37
N ALA A 123 -3.71 -2.88 15.35
CA ALA A 123 -4.52 -2.07 14.43
C ALA A 123 -5.52 -2.91 13.66
N ALA A 124 -5.07 -3.98 13.01
CA ALA A 124 -5.94 -4.91 12.28
C ALA A 124 -7.01 -5.52 13.21
N ARG A 125 -6.63 -5.93 14.43
CA ARG A 125 -7.59 -6.40 15.44
C ARG A 125 -8.59 -5.30 15.82
N ASN A 126 -8.11 -4.09 16.07
CA ASN A 126 -8.95 -2.98 16.49
C ASN A 126 -9.96 -2.61 15.41
N ALA A 127 -9.60 -2.64 14.12
CA ALA A 127 -10.52 -2.41 13.01
C ALA A 127 -11.73 -3.36 13.06
N ILE A 128 -11.48 -4.65 13.21
CA ILE A 128 -12.53 -5.69 13.35
C ILE A 128 -13.40 -5.43 14.59
N LEU A 129 -12.78 -5.06 15.71
CA LEU A 129 -13.50 -4.79 16.96
C LEU A 129 -14.30 -3.49 16.92
N MET A 130 -13.85 -2.47 16.18
CA MET A 130 -14.61 -1.25 15.95
C MET A 130 -15.85 -1.54 15.12
N TYR A 131 -15.74 -2.34 14.06
CA TYR A 131 -16.88 -2.84 13.30
C TYR A 131 -17.89 -3.60 14.18
N ILE A 132 -17.43 -4.52 15.04
CA ILE A 132 -18.32 -5.24 15.98
C ILE A 132 -19.01 -4.27 16.94
N ASN A 133 -18.30 -3.28 17.46
CA ASN A 133 -18.86 -2.30 18.39
C ASN A 133 -19.91 -1.40 17.71
N GLU A 134 -19.65 -0.99 16.48
CA GLU A 134 -20.52 -0.13 15.69
C GLU A 134 -21.80 -0.86 15.27
N THR A 135 -21.66 -2.01 14.61
CA THR A 135 -22.78 -2.72 13.98
C THR A 135 -23.49 -3.68 14.93
N GLY A 136 -22.83 -4.07 16.03
CA GLY A 136 -23.28 -5.16 16.89
C GLY A 136 -23.16 -6.55 16.23
N ASN A 137 -22.70 -6.63 14.99
CA ASN A 137 -22.49 -7.87 14.26
C ASN A 137 -21.16 -8.50 14.68
N ALA A 138 -21.24 -9.67 15.30
CA ALA A 138 -20.07 -10.48 15.65
C ALA A 138 -20.21 -11.91 15.13
N ASP A 139 -21.20 -12.20 14.27
CA ASP A 139 -21.52 -13.58 13.91
C ASP A 139 -20.49 -14.17 12.94
N PHE A 140 -19.78 -13.32 12.19
CA PHE A 140 -18.67 -13.70 11.32
C PHE A 140 -17.51 -14.38 12.08
N VAL A 141 -17.37 -14.20 13.40
CA VAL A 141 -16.29 -14.84 14.18
C VAL A 141 -16.46 -16.37 14.30
N ASN A 142 -17.61 -16.89 13.88
CA ASN A 142 -17.96 -18.31 13.98
C ASN A 142 -17.48 -19.14 12.79
N GLY A 143 -17.27 -18.50 11.63
CA GLY A 143 -16.79 -19.19 10.45
C GLY A 143 -15.26 -19.19 10.34
N LYS A 144 -14.81 -19.58 9.16
CA LYS A 144 -13.43 -19.47 8.71
C LYS A 144 -13.17 -18.09 8.12
N MET A 145 -11.94 -17.63 8.27
CA MET A 145 -11.44 -16.38 7.71
C MET A 145 -10.25 -16.67 6.80
N ILE A 146 -10.23 -16.04 5.63
CA ILE A 146 -9.08 -16.08 4.73
C ILE A 146 -8.33 -14.76 4.79
N PHE A 147 -7.00 -14.85 4.78
CA PHE A 147 -6.13 -13.72 4.49
C PHE A 147 -5.20 -14.09 3.32
N LEU A 148 -5.50 -13.56 2.13
CA LEU A 148 -4.66 -13.73 0.94
C LEU A 148 -3.41 -12.88 1.10
N GLN A 149 -2.28 -13.54 1.34
CA GLN A 149 -1.02 -12.93 1.71
C GLN A 149 0.15 -13.51 0.91
N GLY A 150 1.25 -12.75 0.87
CA GLY A 150 2.55 -13.26 0.43
C GLY A 150 3.07 -14.41 1.31
N SER A 151 4.11 -15.09 0.83
CA SER A 151 4.72 -16.23 1.52
C SER A 151 5.13 -15.87 2.96
N PRO A 152 4.84 -16.73 3.95
CA PRO A 152 5.23 -16.54 5.35
C PRO A 152 6.66 -17.02 5.63
N VAL A 153 7.34 -17.57 4.62
CA VAL A 153 8.74 -18.01 4.71
C VAL A 153 9.61 -16.79 5.00
N LEU A 154 10.44 -16.92 6.02
CA LEU A 154 11.40 -15.90 6.42
C LEU A 154 12.81 -16.41 6.09
N GLN A 155 13.66 -15.47 5.71
CA GLN A 155 15.10 -15.70 5.54
C GLN A 155 15.83 -15.00 6.68
N GLU A 156 16.99 -15.50 7.09
CA GLU A 156 17.80 -14.78 8.07
C GLU A 156 18.89 -13.97 7.34
N LYS A 157 19.10 -12.73 7.79
CA LYS A 157 20.19 -11.87 7.33
C LYS A 157 20.86 -11.22 8.54
N ASN A 158 22.11 -11.61 8.80
CA ASN A 158 22.93 -11.08 9.91
C ASN A 158 22.21 -11.12 11.28
N GLY A 159 21.53 -12.23 11.59
CA GLY A 159 20.84 -12.43 12.86
C GLY A 159 19.46 -11.75 12.97
N VAL A 160 18.95 -11.15 11.89
CA VAL A 160 17.60 -10.56 11.82
C VAL A 160 16.79 -11.27 10.74
N GLN A 161 15.52 -11.55 11.03
CA GLN A 161 14.61 -12.21 10.09
C GLN A 161 14.19 -11.24 8.97
N LEU A 162 14.00 -11.74 7.75
CA LEU A 162 13.71 -10.97 6.55
C LEU A 162 12.52 -11.61 5.82
N GLY A 163 11.54 -10.79 5.44
CA GLY A 163 10.38 -11.25 4.67
C GLY A 163 9.52 -10.10 4.18
N ARG A 164 8.39 -10.42 3.55
CA ARG A 164 7.35 -9.42 3.24
C ARG A 164 6.51 -9.18 4.48
N LEU A 165 6.02 -7.95 4.69
CA LEU A 165 5.22 -7.62 5.88
C LEU A 165 4.03 -8.59 6.04
N SER A 166 3.31 -8.89 4.95
CA SER A 166 2.17 -9.81 4.95
C SER A 166 2.54 -11.23 5.40
N GLY A 167 3.77 -11.67 5.14
CA GLY A 167 4.29 -12.96 5.61
C GLY A 167 4.72 -12.90 7.08
N ILE A 168 5.38 -11.82 7.50
CA ILE A 168 5.84 -11.60 8.87
C ILE A 168 4.66 -11.58 9.86
N VAL A 169 3.57 -10.85 9.55
CA VAL A 169 2.39 -10.78 10.42
C VAL A 169 1.71 -12.13 10.65
N ALA A 170 1.91 -13.11 9.76
CA ALA A 170 1.35 -14.45 9.90
C ALA A 170 1.88 -15.17 11.15
N HIS A 171 3.10 -14.87 11.58
CA HIS A 171 3.74 -15.43 12.78
C HIS A 171 3.15 -14.87 14.09
N TYR A 172 2.41 -13.76 14.01
CA TYR A 172 1.82 -13.08 15.16
C TYR A 172 0.35 -13.45 15.40
N VAL A 173 -0.23 -14.31 14.56
CA VAL A 173 -1.61 -14.76 14.73
C VAL A 173 -1.69 -15.68 15.96
N PRO A 174 -2.49 -15.33 16.98
CA PRO A 174 -2.62 -16.15 18.19
C PRO A 174 -3.10 -17.57 17.88
N LYS A 175 -2.56 -18.57 18.58
CA LYS A 175 -2.87 -20.00 18.38
C LYS A 175 -4.38 -20.31 18.37
N TYR A 176 -5.17 -19.63 19.19
CA TYR A 176 -6.62 -19.83 19.26
C TYR A 176 -7.38 -19.35 18.01
N LEU A 177 -6.79 -18.42 17.23
CA LEU A 177 -7.32 -17.93 15.96
C LEU A 177 -6.82 -18.73 14.75
N GLN A 178 -5.69 -19.43 14.88
CA GLN A 178 -5.09 -20.22 13.79
C GLN A 178 -6.05 -21.30 13.25
N LYS A 179 -6.85 -21.93 14.13
CA LYS A 179 -7.83 -22.95 13.71
C LYS A 179 -8.91 -22.42 12.75
N ASN A 180 -9.22 -21.13 12.83
CA ASN A 180 -10.23 -20.50 11.98
C ASN A 180 -9.62 -19.86 10.74
N ARG A 181 -8.29 -19.82 10.64
CA ARG A 181 -7.57 -19.13 9.57
C ARG A 181 -7.27 -20.06 8.42
N MET A 182 -7.49 -19.54 7.21
CA MET A 182 -7.18 -20.15 5.93
C MET A 182 -6.29 -19.19 5.11
N PRO A 183 -5.53 -19.69 4.14
CA PRO A 183 -5.27 -21.11 3.87
C PRO A 183 -4.26 -21.70 4.87
N SER A 184 -3.99 -22.99 4.76
CA SER A 184 -2.99 -23.69 5.57
C SER A 184 -1.59 -23.06 5.42
N TRP A 185 -0.68 -23.39 6.34
CA TRP A 185 0.71 -22.95 6.25
C TRP A 185 1.36 -23.45 4.95
N GLN A 186 1.13 -24.72 4.60
CA GLN A 186 1.67 -25.36 3.41
C GLN A 186 1.23 -24.63 2.14
N THR A 187 -0.06 -24.35 2.00
CA THR A 187 -0.60 -23.60 0.86
C THR A 187 -0.10 -22.15 0.83
N ASN A 188 0.10 -21.52 1.99
CA ASN A 188 0.69 -20.18 2.05
C ASN A 188 2.15 -20.12 1.56
N CYS A 189 2.89 -21.22 1.64
CA CYS A 189 4.29 -21.34 1.20
C CYS A 189 4.45 -21.61 -0.30
N ILE A 190 3.37 -21.87 -1.05
CA ILE A 190 3.44 -22.02 -2.51
C ILE A 190 3.90 -20.69 -3.12
N GLU A 191 4.97 -20.74 -3.92
CA GLU A 191 5.55 -19.55 -4.58
C GLU A 191 4.75 -19.14 -5.81
N ASP A 192 4.48 -20.10 -6.71
CA ASP A 192 3.64 -19.85 -7.89
C ASP A 192 2.23 -19.43 -7.47
N TRP A 193 1.89 -18.19 -7.80
CA TRP A 193 0.69 -17.56 -7.28
C TRP A 193 -0.60 -18.18 -7.86
N GLU A 194 -0.58 -18.63 -9.12
CA GLU A 194 -1.75 -19.27 -9.72
C GLU A 194 -2.05 -20.61 -9.03
N THR A 195 -1.04 -21.48 -8.92
CA THR A 195 -1.12 -22.77 -8.20
C THR A 195 -1.53 -22.55 -6.75
N LYS A 196 -0.99 -21.51 -6.11
CA LYS A 196 -1.37 -21.13 -4.75
C LYS A 196 -2.86 -20.82 -4.68
N VAL A 197 -3.39 -19.97 -5.55
CA VAL A 197 -4.81 -19.63 -5.51
C VAL A 197 -5.71 -20.83 -5.83
N ASP A 198 -5.31 -21.72 -6.73
CA ASP A 198 -6.05 -22.97 -6.96
C ASP A 198 -6.09 -23.85 -5.71
N ALA A 199 -4.96 -24.03 -5.01
CA ALA A 199 -4.92 -24.76 -3.74
C ALA A 199 -5.78 -24.09 -2.66
N ILE A 200 -5.79 -22.75 -2.60
CA ILE A 200 -6.67 -21.98 -1.70
C ILE A 200 -8.14 -22.23 -2.02
N VAL A 201 -8.51 -22.27 -3.30
CA VAL A 201 -9.87 -22.61 -3.73
C VAL A 201 -10.27 -23.99 -3.22
N GLU A 202 -9.42 -25.01 -3.39
CA GLU A 202 -9.71 -26.36 -2.89
C GLU A 202 -9.91 -26.39 -1.36
N GLU A 203 -9.02 -25.74 -0.61
CA GLU A 203 -9.09 -25.73 0.86
C GLU A 203 -10.32 -24.99 1.40
N THR A 204 -10.76 -23.94 0.72
CA THR A 204 -11.82 -23.05 1.21
C THR A 204 -13.20 -23.46 0.74
N LEU A 205 -13.34 -24.13 -0.41
CA LEU A 205 -14.62 -24.53 -0.98
C LEU A 205 -15.53 -25.35 -0.03
N PRO A 206 -15.04 -26.30 0.77
CA PRO A 206 -15.89 -27.06 1.70
C PRO A 206 -16.20 -26.31 3.01
N GLU A 207 -15.59 -25.14 3.23
CA GLU A 207 -15.61 -24.45 4.51
C GLU A 207 -16.66 -23.33 4.58
N ASN A 208 -17.11 -23.03 5.79
CA ASN A 208 -17.99 -21.89 6.05
C ASN A 208 -17.19 -20.59 6.13
N MET A 209 -16.85 -20.02 4.97
CA MET A 209 -16.14 -18.74 4.89
C MET A 209 -17.06 -17.58 5.28
N THR A 210 -16.57 -16.72 6.17
CA THR A 210 -17.33 -15.60 6.75
C THR A 210 -16.61 -14.26 6.60
N VAL A 211 -15.28 -14.29 6.64
CA VAL A 211 -14.41 -13.12 6.42
C VAL A 211 -13.44 -13.43 5.30
N ILE A 212 -13.32 -12.51 4.35
CA ILE A 212 -12.34 -12.58 3.28
C ILE A 212 -11.48 -11.32 3.35
N SER A 213 -10.16 -11.49 3.37
CA SER A 213 -9.23 -10.38 3.48
C SER A 213 -8.05 -10.50 2.52
N GLY A 214 -7.58 -9.38 2.01
CA GLY A 214 -6.41 -9.30 1.13
C GLY A 214 -6.40 -8.04 0.27
N ILE A 215 -5.39 -7.93 -0.59
CA ILE A 215 -5.36 -6.89 -1.62
C ILE A 215 -6.49 -7.17 -2.63
N PRO A 216 -7.31 -6.18 -3.02
CA PRO A 216 -8.40 -6.34 -3.97
C PRO A 216 -8.05 -7.12 -5.25
N SER A 217 -6.92 -6.85 -5.90
CA SER A 217 -6.51 -7.58 -7.11
C SER A 217 -6.37 -9.10 -6.88
N TRP A 218 -5.76 -9.49 -5.76
CA TRP A 218 -5.58 -10.89 -5.37
C TRP A 218 -6.89 -11.58 -5.02
N VAL A 219 -7.76 -10.89 -4.28
CA VAL A 219 -9.08 -11.41 -3.89
C VAL A 219 -9.98 -11.57 -5.11
N GLN A 220 -9.90 -10.64 -6.07
CA GLN A 220 -10.63 -10.75 -7.33
C GLN A 220 -10.26 -12.04 -8.07
N MET A 221 -8.96 -12.34 -8.22
CA MET A 221 -8.51 -13.55 -8.90
C MET A 221 -9.02 -14.83 -8.19
N TYR A 222 -9.00 -14.85 -6.86
CA TYR A 222 -9.58 -15.94 -6.07
C TYR A 222 -11.09 -16.09 -6.29
N PHE A 223 -11.84 -14.99 -6.36
CA PHE A 223 -13.28 -15.01 -6.65
C PHE A 223 -13.59 -15.50 -8.06
N GLU A 224 -12.80 -15.08 -9.05
CA GLU A 224 -12.93 -15.52 -10.43
C GLU A 224 -12.64 -17.02 -10.58
N LYS A 225 -11.58 -17.54 -9.94
CA LYS A 225 -11.28 -18.98 -9.90
C LYS A 225 -12.36 -19.80 -9.18
N LEU A 226 -12.92 -19.29 -8.06
CA LEU A 226 -14.08 -19.92 -7.40
C LEU A 226 -15.30 -20.00 -8.32
N GLN A 227 -15.62 -18.91 -9.02
CA GLN A 227 -16.75 -18.86 -9.93
C GLN A 227 -16.53 -19.79 -11.13
N GLN A 228 -15.32 -19.83 -11.68
CA GLN A 228 -14.95 -20.74 -12.77
C GLN A 228 -15.12 -22.21 -12.36
N LYS A 229 -14.70 -22.57 -11.15
CA LYS A 229 -14.79 -23.95 -10.63
C LYS A 229 -16.22 -24.36 -10.28
N THR A 230 -17.04 -23.45 -9.77
CA THR A 230 -18.36 -23.79 -9.20
C THR A 230 -19.55 -23.40 -10.09
N GLY A 231 -19.35 -22.49 -11.05
CA GLY A 231 -20.42 -21.86 -11.83
C GLY A 231 -21.31 -20.91 -11.02
N LYS A 232 -20.99 -20.63 -9.75
CA LYS A 232 -21.83 -19.86 -8.81
C LYS A 232 -21.16 -18.56 -8.41
N LYS A 233 -21.97 -17.58 -8.00
CA LYS A 233 -21.46 -16.35 -7.35
C LYS A 233 -20.86 -16.68 -6.00
N VAL A 234 -19.88 -15.90 -5.56
CA VAL A 234 -19.14 -16.18 -4.30
C VAL A 234 -20.07 -16.17 -3.09
N GLY A 235 -21.08 -15.29 -3.06
CA GLY A 235 -22.08 -15.27 -1.99
C GLY A 235 -22.98 -16.52 -1.94
N ASP A 236 -23.15 -17.22 -3.06
CA ASP A 236 -23.92 -18.48 -3.11
C ASP A 236 -23.08 -19.68 -2.68
N VAL A 237 -21.77 -19.64 -2.97
CA VAL A 237 -20.78 -20.61 -2.48
C VAL A 237 -20.63 -20.46 -0.97
N PHE A 238 -20.39 -19.24 -0.50
CA PHE A 238 -20.19 -18.90 0.91
C PHE A 238 -21.34 -18.06 1.46
N LYS A 239 -22.45 -18.72 1.78
CA LYS A 239 -23.69 -18.06 2.22
C LYS A 239 -23.52 -17.10 3.42
N ASN A 240 -22.56 -17.37 4.30
CA ASN A 240 -22.28 -16.56 5.49
C ASN A 240 -21.13 -15.57 5.30
N PHE A 241 -20.55 -15.45 4.10
CA PHE A 241 -19.59 -14.40 3.80
C PHE A 241 -20.27 -13.04 3.86
N ASN A 242 -19.88 -12.22 4.84
CA ASN A 242 -20.54 -10.95 5.12
C ASN A 242 -19.57 -9.81 5.46
N LEU A 243 -18.26 -10.06 5.54
CA LEU A 243 -17.27 -9.04 5.86
C LEU A 243 -16.02 -9.15 4.96
N PHE A 244 -15.78 -8.12 4.14
CA PHE A 244 -14.59 -8.00 3.31
C PHE A 244 -13.59 -7.00 3.89
N ILE A 245 -12.35 -7.42 4.16
CA ILE A 245 -11.32 -6.56 4.76
C ILE A 245 -10.17 -6.34 3.78
N PHE A 246 -9.94 -5.11 3.35
CA PHE A 246 -8.99 -4.80 2.28
C PHE A 246 -8.03 -3.67 2.66
N GLY A 247 -6.94 -3.57 1.91
CA GLY A 247 -5.96 -2.49 2.03
C GLY A 247 -4.91 -2.56 0.93
N GLY A 248 -4.01 -1.59 0.90
CA GLY A 248 -2.87 -1.55 -0.03
C GLY A 248 -3.17 -0.89 -1.39
N VAL A 249 -4.43 -0.79 -1.80
CA VAL A 249 -4.87 -0.05 -3.00
C VAL A 249 -6.25 0.56 -2.80
N ASN A 250 -6.60 1.56 -3.62
CA ASN A 250 -7.94 2.14 -3.62
C ASN A 250 -8.97 1.11 -4.12
N TYR A 251 -9.98 0.80 -3.29
CA TYR A 251 -11.01 -0.20 -3.60
C TYR A 251 -12.16 0.35 -4.45
N GLU A 252 -12.40 1.66 -4.48
CA GLU A 252 -13.54 2.24 -5.20
C GLU A 252 -13.62 1.81 -6.68
N PRO A 253 -12.52 1.75 -7.46
CA PRO A 253 -12.55 1.24 -8.83
C PRO A 253 -12.98 -0.24 -8.96
N TYR A 254 -12.79 -1.03 -7.90
CA TYR A 254 -13.07 -2.47 -7.87
C TYR A 254 -14.46 -2.80 -7.32
N ARG A 255 -15.10 -1.87 -6.61
CA ARG A 255 -16.34 -2.11 -5.86
C ARG A 255 -17.44 -2.76 -6.68
N ALA A 256 -17.74 -2.22 -7.87
CA ALA A 256 -18.81 -2.75 -8.73
C ALA A 256 -18.50 -4.19 -9.22
N LYS A 257 -17.24 -4.47 -9.56
CA LYS A 257 -16.79 -5.81 -9.97
C LYS A 257 -16.93 -6.80 -8.81
N PHE A 258 -16.53 -6.41 -7.61
CA PHE A 258 -16.66 -7.23 -6.40
C PHE A 258 -18.12 -7.51 -6.06
N GLU A 259 -18.99 -6.50 -6.04
CA GLU A 259 -20.43 -6.68 -5.78
C GLU A 259 -21.04 -7.66 -6.80
N ASN A 260 -20.65 -7.58 -8.07
CA ASN A 260 -21.07 -8.54 -9.10
C ASN A 260 -20.52 -9.95 -8.87
N LEU A 261 -19.23 -10.11 -8.54
CA LEU A 261 -18.61 -11.42 -8.27
C LEU A 261 -19.25 -12.11 -7.04
N ILE A 262 -19.57 -11.31 -6.02
CA ILE A 262 -20.21 -11.77 -4.79
C ILE A 262 -21.71 -12.07 -5.03
N GLY A 263 -22.36 -11.30 -5.90
CA GLY A 263 -23.81 -11.38 -6.17
C GLY A 263 -24.68 -10.61 -5.18
N ARG A 264 -24.05 -9.93 -4.20
CA ARG A 264 -24.71 -9.05 -3.22
C ARG A 264 -23.69 -8.10 -2.60
N LYS A 265 -24.19 -7.07 -1.91
CA LYS A 265 -23.36 -6.23 -1.06
C LYS A 265 -22.96 -6.97 0.22
N VAL A 266 -21.73 -6.74 0.65
CA VAL A 266 -21.17 -7.19 1.93
C VAL A 266 -20.54 -6.00 2.62
N ASP A 267 -20.53 -6.01 3.95
CA ASP A 267 -19.84 -4.96 4.70
C ASP A 267 -18.34 -5.03 4.42
N SER A 268 -17.66 -3.89 4.59
CA SER A 268 -16.24 -3.82 4.33
C SER A 268 -15.48 -2.98 5.34
N ILE A 269 -14.22 -3.32 5.54
CA ILE A 269 -13.29 -2.56 6.38
C ILE A 269 -12.06 -2.24 5.54
N GLU A 270 -11.85 -0.96 5.28
CA GLU A 270 -10.62 -0.45 4.68
C GLU A 270 -9.50 -0.32 5.72
N LEU A 271 -8.30 -0.75 5.35
CA LEU A 271 -7.08 -0.65 6.15
C LEU A 271 -6.00 0.10 5.37
N TYR A 272 -5.20 0.91 6.08
CA TYR A 272 -4.02 1.58 5.53
C TYR A 272 -2.72 1.12 6.21
N PRO A 273 -2.23 -0.11 5.90
CA PRO A 273 -0.92 -0.58 6.31
C PRO A 273 0.16 -0.30 5.26
N ALA A 274 1.39 -0.13 5.72
CA ALA A 274 2.62 -0.19 4.94
C ALA A 274 3.71 -0.90 5.76
N SER A 275 4.84 -1.21 5.14
CA SER A 275 6.01 -1.76 5.86
C SER A 275 6.53 -0.81 6.95
N GLU A 276 6.34 0.49 6.75
CA GLU A 276 6.75 1.56 7.64
C GLU A 276 5.82 1.79 8.84
N GLY A 277 4.59 1.26 8.79
CA GLY A 277 3.61 1.42 9.87
C GLY A 277 2.18 1.04 9.47
N PHE A 278 1.30 0.90 10.45
CA PHE A 278 -0.14 0.75 10.22
C PHE A 278 -0.85 2.06 10.55
N PHE A 279 -1.14 2.86 9.53
CA PHE A 279 -1.46 4.27 9.71
C PHE A 279 -2.92 4.55 10.03
N ALA A 280 -3.87 3.84 9.41
CA ALA A 280 -5.29 4.10 9.61
C ALA A 280 -6.15 2.85 9.38
N PHE A 281 -7.33 2.81 9.97
CA PHE A 281 -8.35 1.79 9.68
C PHE A 281 -9.75 2.40 9.69
N GLN A 282 -10.66 1.82 8.92
CA GLN A 282 -12.06 2.20 8.91
C GLN A 282 -12.72 1.85 10.25
N ASP A 283 -13.18 2.88 10.97
CA ASP A 283 -13.83 2.75 12.27
C ASP A 283 -15.37 2.85 12.19
N LYS A 284 -15.88 3.24 11.02
CA LYS A 284 -17.27 3.56 10.73
C LYS A 284 -17.68 3.09 9.34
N GLN A 285 -18.85 2.47 9.20
CA GLN A 285 -19.35 1.95 7.92
C GLN A 285 -19.97 3.04 7.03
N ASP A 286 -20.51 4.09 7.64
CA ASP A 286 -21.26 5.17 6.98
C ASP A 286 -20.46 6.47 6.83
N GLU A 287 -19.23 6.53 7.35
CA GLU A 287 -18.33 7.68 7.25
C GLU A 287 -17.25 7.46 6.18
N LYS A 288 -16.93 8.52 5.44
CA LYS A 288 -15.86 8.47 4.44
C LYS A 288 -14.48 8.56 5.11
N GLY A 289 -13.63 7.60 4.78
CA GLY A 289 -12.23 7.56 5.18
C GLY A 289 -11.98 6.76 6.45
N MET A 290 -10.70 6.64 6.79
CA MET A 290 -10.20 5.80 7.87
C MET A 290 -9.77 6.65 9.06
N LEU A 291 -9.99 6.17 10.28
CA LEU A 291 -9.49 6.78 11.50
C LEU A 291 -7.96 6.68 11.55
N LEU A 292 -7.28 7.83 11.60
CA LEU A 292 -5.82 7.88 11.68
C LEU A 292 -5.36 7.43 13.07
N GLN A 293 -4.38 6.54 13.14
CA GLN A 293 -3.94 5.88 14.36
C GLN A 293 -2.88 6.70 15.11
N LEU A 294 -3.29 7.39 16.17
CA LEU A 294 -2.44 8.40 16.83
C LEU A 294 -1.59 7.89 18.00
N ASP A 295 -1.95 6.76 18.61
CA ASP A 295 -1.29 6.22 19.80
C ASP A 295 -0.61 4.88 19.49
N SER A 296 0.34 4.89 18.55
CA SER A 296 0.99 3.66 18.07
C SER A 296 2.45 3.85 17.71
N GLY A 297 3.15 4.69 18.48
CA GLY A 297 4.57 4.91 18.30
C GLY A 297 4.93 5.54 16.95
N MET A 298 3.98 6.25 16.34
CA MET A 298 4.18 7.01 15.10
C MET A 298 3.77 8.46 15.34
N PHE A 299 4.70 9.36 15.08
CA PHE A 299 4.47 10.79 15.04
C PHE A 299 4.31 11.23 13.58
N TYR A 300 3.27 12.00 13.30
CA TYR A 300 2.89 12.42 11.96
C TYR A 300 3.16 13.90 11.73
N GLU A 301 3.75 14.16 10.58
CA GLU A 301 3.95 15.49 10.03
C GLU A 301 3.48 15.50 8.57
N PHE A 302 3.16 16.68 8.09
CA PHE A 302 2.53 16.88 6.79
C PHE A 302 3.19 18.02 6.04
N VAL A 303 3.22 17.91 4.73
CA VAL A 303 3.61 18.98 3.80
C VAL A 303 2.53 19.06 2.75
N LYS A 304 2.04 20.26 2.42
CA LYS A 304 1.07 20.41 1.33
C LYS A 304 1.69 19.86 0.03
N ALA A 305 0.96 19.03 -0.69
CA ALA A 305 1.52 18.32 -1.85
C ALA A 305 2.04 19.28 -2.94
N GLU A 306 1.40 20.44 -3.10
CA GLU A 306 1.83 21.50 -4.03
C GLU A 306 3.15 22.17 -3.63
N ASP A 307 3.45 22.25 -2.33
CA ASP A 307 4.63 22.91 -1.80
C ASP A 307 5.81 21.95 -1.63
N PHE A 308 5.60 20.64 -1.77
CA PHE A 308 6.58 19.61 -1.36
C PHE A 308 7.94 19.73 -2.05
N PHE A 309 7.96 20.15 -3.32
CA PHE A 309 9.19 20.32 -4.11
C PHE A 309 9.76 21.74 -4.07
N SER A 310 9.21 22.63 -3.23
CA SER A 310 9.82 23.94 -2.98
C SER A 310 11.14 23.78 -2.22
N GLU A 311 11.98 24.82 -2.23
CA GLU A 311 13.30 24.78 -1.59
C GLU A 311 13.21 24.53 -0.07
N ASN A 312 12.17 25.06 0.57
CA ASN A 312 11.94 24.94 2.01
C ASN A 312 10.45 24.67 2.28
N PRO A 313 9.97 23.43 2.03
CA PRO A 313 8.57 23.11 2.18
C PRO A 313 8.14 23.27 3.64
N LYS A 314 7.01 23.94 3.88
CA LYS A 314 6.48 24.09 5.23
C LYS A 314 6.00 22.73 5.75
N ARG A 315 6.69 22.24 6.78
CA ARG A 315 6.32 21.05 7.56
C ARG A 315 5.39 21.43 8.70
N ILE A 316 4.27 20.75 8.81
CA ILE A 316 3.24 21.01 9.82
C ILE A 316 2.84 19.74 10.56
N THR A 317 2.22 19.87 11.73
CA THR A 317 1.67 18.75 12.51
C THR A 317 0.15 18.65 12.33
N LEU A 318 -0.49 17.65 12.94
CA LEU A 318 -1.95 17.48 12.90
C LEU A 318 -2.75 18.75 13.23
N LYS A 319 -2.23 19.64 14.09
CA LYS A 319 -2.96 20.82 14.55
C LYS A 319 -3.28 21.81 13.42
N ASP A 320 -2.48 21.80 12.35
CA ASP A 320 -2.51 22.80 11.28
C ASP A 320 -3.04 22.22 9.94
N VAL A 321 -3.53 20.97 9.93
CA VAL A 321 -4.05 20.35 8.71
C VAL A 321 -5.47 20.82 8.38
N GLU A 322 -5.79 20.85 7.10
CA GLU A 322 -7.07 21.30 6.56
C GLU A 322 -7.78 20.13 5.86
N VAL A 323 -9.11 20.08 6.01
CA VAL A 323 -9.95 19.10 5.28
C VAL A 323 -9.91 19.40 3.80
N GLY A 324 -9.80 18.36 2.97
CA GLY A 324 -9.80 18.52 1.50
C GLY A 324 -8.45 18.91 0.90
N VAL A 325 -7.43 19.20 1.70
CA VAL A 325 -6.07 19.47 1.20
C VAL A 325 -5.28 18.16 1.06
N ASN A 326 -4.53 18.04 -0.04
CA ASN A 326 -3.62 16.91 -0.25
C ASN A 326 -2.30 17.17 0.48
N TYR A 327 -1.90 16.24 1.34
CA TYR A 327 -0.66 16.31 2.10
C TYR A 327 0.23 15.12 1.79
N VAL A 328 1.52 15.35 1.67
CA VAL A 328 2.55 14.31 1.78
C VAL A 328 2.68 13.94 3.24
N MET A 329 2.54 12.65 3.54
CA MET A 329 2.66 12.15 4.91
C MET A 329 4.12 11.85 5.24
N ILE A 330 4.62 12.48 6.29
CA ILE A 330 5.96 12.29 6.84
C ILE A 330 5.83 11.67 8.22
N ILE A 331 6.63 10.65 8.52
CA ILE A 331 6.52 9.89 9.77
C ILE A 331 7.84 9.83 10.53
N SER A 332 7.73 9.83 11.86
CA SER A 332 8.80 9.37 12.75
C SER A 332 8.25 8.24 13.61
N THR A 333 8.94 7.10 13.69
CA THR A 333 8.35 5.88 14.25
C THR A 333 9.28 5.11 15.17
N THR A 334 8.70 4.29 16.04
CA THR A 334 9.43 3.31 16.86
C THR A 334 10.11 2.21 16.03
N ALA A 335 9.94 2.21 14.70
CA ALA A 335 10.70 1.38 13.78
C ALA A 335 12.06 1.98 13.39
N GLY A 336 12.39 3.18 13.90
CA GLY A 336 13.64 3.88 13.58
C GLY A 336 13.57 4.67 12.27
N LEU A 337 12.37 5.01 11.79
CA LEU A 337 12.21 5.96 10.70
C LEU A 337 12.09 7.36 11.29
N TRP A 338 12.83 8.33 10.77
CA TRP A 338 12.91 9.69 11.30
C TRP A 338 12.67 10.71 10.20
N ALA A 339 11.63 11.53 10.36
CA ALA A 339 11.19 12.48 9.34
C ALA A 339 11.08 11.84 7.94
N TYR A 340 10.64 10.58 7.91
CA TYR A 340 10.68 9.74 6.73
C TYR A 340 9.48 10.01 5.83
N ASN A 341 9.76 10.35 4.59
CA ASN A 341 8.77 10.45 3.52
C ASN A 341 8.44 9.05 3.00
N ILE A 342 7.25 8.56 3.34
CA ILE A 342 6.76 7.27 2.81
C ILE A 342 6.38 7.32 1.33
N GLY A 343 6.23 8.54 0.80
CA GLY A 343 5.87 8.82 -0.58
C GLY A 343 4.38 8.95 -0.83
N ASP A 344 3.52 8.71 0.16
CA ASP A 344 2.07 8.75 0.02
C ASP A 344 1.53 10.16 0.19
N THR A 345 0.49 10.46 -0.58
CA THR A 345 -0.37 11.61 -0.32
C THR A 345 -1.68 11.16 0.29
N ILE A 346 -2.14 11.92 1.28
CA ILE A 346 -3.42 11.71 1.94
C ILE A 346 -4.24 13.00 1.93
N GLN A 347 -5.55 12.86 2.10
CA GLN A 347 -6.46 13.96 2.32
C GLN A 347 -7.27 13.72 3.60
N PHE A 348 -7.40 14.73 4.44
CA PHE A 348 -8.26 14.66 5.61
C PHE A 348 -9.72 14.82 5.19
N THR A 349 -10.59 13.90 5.63
CA THR A 349 -12.05 14.00 5.49
C THR A 349 -12.71 14.58 6.74
N SER A 350 -12.05 14.49 7.89
CA SER A 350 -12.45 15.11 9.15
C SER A 350 -11.22 15.36 10.02
N THR A 351 -11.28 16.34 10.91
CA THR A 351 -10.29 16.60 11.97
C THR A 351 -10.81 16.28 13.38
N LYS A 352 -12.08 15.87 13.50
CA LYS A 352 -12.74 15.52 14.77
C LYS A 352 -13.67 14.30 14.61
N PRO A 353 -13.16 13.07 14.83
CA PRO A 353 -11.73 12.72 14.92
C PRO A 353 -11.03 12.85 13.55
N TYR A 354 -9.70 12.80 13.55
CA TYR A 354 -8.91 12.83 12.32
C TYR A 354 -9.17 11.58 11.47
N ARG A 355 -9.77 11.79 10.30
CA ARG A 355 -10.00 10.76 9.28
C ARG A 355 -9.32 11.11 7.99
N VAL A 356 -8.79 10.09 7.32
CA VAL A 356 -7.96 10.24 6.13
C VAL A 356 -8.41 9.29 5.03
N ILE A 357 -8.22 9.73 3.78
CA ILE A 357 -8.20 8.86 2.60
C ILE A 357 -6.82 8.96 1.95
N VAL A 358 -6.37 7.87 1.31
CA VAL A 358 -5.16 7.90 0.50
C VAL A 358 -5.50 8.54 -0.84
N SER A 359 -4.90 9.69 -1.14
CA SER A 359 -5.17 10.46 -2.36
C SER A 359 -4.24 10.11 -3.52
N GLY A 360 -3.17 9.37 -3.26
CA GLY A 360 -2.18 8.97 -4.25
C GLY A 360 -0.78 8.95 -3.65
N ARG A 361 0.24 9.23 -4.46
CA ARG A 361 1.64 9.32 -4.05
C ARG A 361 2.33 10.53 -4.66
N ILE A 362 3.31 11.07 -3.96
CA ILE A 362 3.97 12.34 -4.29
C ILE A 362 4.96 12.23 -5.45
N LYS A 363 5.60 11.07 -5.61
CA LYS A 363 6.43 10.75 -6.77
C LYS A 363 5.56 10.00 -7.81
N HIS A 364 5.69 10.32 -9.09
CA HIS A 364 4.93 9.68 -10.16
C HIS A 364 5.16 8.16 -10.16
N PHE A 365 4.09 7.40 -9.91
CA PHE A 365 4.11 5.95 -9.94
C PHE A 365 2.76 5.36 -10.33
N ILE A 366 2.72 4.06 -10.60
CA ILE A 366 1.53 3.24 -10.74
C ILE A 366 1.55 2.19 -9.63
N SER A 367 0.48 2.16 -8.82
CA SER A 367 0.23 1.14 -7.81
C SER A 367 -1.22 0.67 -7.84
N ALA A 368 -1.85 0.72 -9.02
CA ALA A 368 -3.24 0.29 -9.17
C ALA A 368 -3.42 -1.18 -8.78
N PHE A 369 -2.38 -2.01 -8.93
CA PHE A 369 -2.40 -3.45 -8.69
C PHE A 369 -1.58 -3.88 -7.46
N GLY A 370 -0.91 -2.94 -6.78
CA GLY A 370 -0.04 -3.17 -5.60
C GLY A 370 1.46 -3.27 -5.92
N GLU A 371 1.86 -2.93 -7.15
CA GLU A 371 3.21 -3.07 -7.72
C GLU A 371 4.17 -1.92 -7.39
N HIS A 372 3.62 -0.72 -7.13
CA HIS A 372 4.41 0.48 -6.85
C HIS A 372 5.46 0.82 -7.94
N VAL A 373 5.14 0.64 -9.23
CA VAL A 373 6.03 0.94 -10.36
C VAL A 373 6.28 2.44 -10.46
N ILE A 374 7.53 2.88 -10.39
CA ILE A 374 7.89 4.31 -10.36
C ILE A 374 8.37 4.84 -11.71
N GLY A 375 8.36 6.17 -11.89
CA GLY A 375 8.74 6.79 -13.18
C GLY A 375 10.14 6.45 -13.67
N LYS A 376 11.11 6.31 -12.76
CA LYS A 376 12.47 5.85 -13.13
C LYS A 376 12.44 4.47 -13.77
N GLU A 377 11.65 3.53 -13.24
CA GLU A 377 11.61 2.15 -13.76
C GLU A 377 11.04 2.13 -15.17
N VAL A 378 10.00 2.94 -15.42
CA VAL A 378 9.40 3.11 -16.74
C VAL A 378 10.37 3.78 -17.73
N GLU A 379 11.09 4.84 -17.31
CA GLU A 379 12.11 5.49 -18.14
C GLU A 379 13.30 4.57 -18.44
N HIS A 380 13.75 3.79 -17.45
CA HIS A 380 14.83 2.82 -17.62
C HIS A 380 14.42 1.68 -18.53
N ALA A 381 13.20 1.13 -18.36
CA ALA A 381 12.66 0.13 -19.27
C ALA A 381 12.57 0.66 -20.70
N MET A 382 12.15 1.91 -20.88
CA MET A 382 12.12 2.56 -22.19
C MET A 382 13.51 2.65 -22.82
N LYS A 383 14.51 3.06 -22.04
CA LYS A 383 15.90 3.13 -22.49
C LYS A 383 16.44 1.75 -22.87
N ASP A 384 16.23 0.75 -22.02
CA ASP A 384 16.72 -0.62 -22.24
C ASP A 384 16.08 -1.27 -23.46
N ALA A 385 14.79 -1.04 -23.68
CA ALA A 385 14.07 -1.64 -24.80
C ALA A 385 14.43 -0.99 -26.15
N THR A 386 14.98 0.23 -26.14
CA THR A 386 15.35 1.00 -27.33
C THR A 386 16.86 1.08 -27.58
N VAL A 387 17.70 0.67 -26.63
CA VAL A 387 19.16 0.63 -26.79
C VAL A 387 19.54 -0.22 -28.01
N ASP A 388 20.51 0.26 -28.78
CA ASP A 388 21.00 -0.40 -30.01
C ASP A 388 19.92 -0.66 -31.09
N THR A 389 18.79 0.07 -31.03
CA THR A 389 17.75 0.05 -32.06
C THR A 389 17.64 1.38 -32.79
N SER A 390 16.96 1.36 -33.94
CA SER A 390 16.57 2.56 -34.67
C SER A 390 15.37 3.29 -34.04
N ILE A 391 14.69 2.69 -33.05
CA ILE A 391 13.47 3.23 -32.43
C ILE A 391 13.80 4.53 -31.72
N ARG A 392 12.98 5.56 -31.95
CA ARG A 392 13.10 6.87 -31.30
C ARG A 392 11.73 7.30 -30.81
N ILE A 393 11.69 7.83 -29.60
CA ILE A 393 10.45 8.15 -28.88
C ILE A 393 10.45 9.64 -28.57
N ASN A 394 9.40 10.33 -28.98
CA ASN A 394 9.20 11.74 -28.68
C ASN A 394 8.68 11.94 -27.27
N GLU A 395 7.62 11.21 -26.92
CA GLU A 395 6.91 11.38 -25.65
C GLU A 395 6.14 10.11 -25.28
N PHE A 396 5.90 9.90 -23.98
CA PHE A 396 5.09 8.78 -23.51
C PHE A 396 4.46 9.02 -22.14
N THR A 397 3.38 8.29 -21.87
CA THR A 397 2.79 8.13 -20.52
C THR A 397 2.30 6.70 -20.31
N VAL A 398 2.27 6.24 -19.07
CA VAL A 398 1.72 4.93 -18.69
C VAL A 398 0.49 5.10 -17.80
N ALA A 399 -0.54 4.29 -18.03
CA ALA A 399 -1.73 4.25 -17.18
C ALA A 399 -2.22 2.80 -16.98
N PRO A 400 -2.82 2.47 -15.83
CA PRO A 400 -3.40 1.15 -15.60
C PRO A 400 -4.68 0.99 -16.43
N GLN A 401 -4.89 -0.20 -17.01
CA GLN A 401 -6.19 -0.66 -17.49
C GLN A 401 -6.73 -1.71 -16.52
N ILE A 402 -7.60 -1.27 -15.60
CA ILE A 402 -8.10 -2.11 -14.50
C ILE A 402 -9.20 -3.07 -14.98
N ASN A 403 -10.07 -2.60 -15.89
CA ASN A 403 -11.24 -3.35 -16.36
C ASN A 403 -11.25 -3.41 -17.90
N PRO A 404 -10.38 -4.23 -18.52
CA PRO A 404 -10.38 -4.38 -19.97
C PRO A 404 -11.62 -5.15 -20.45
N ASP A 405 -12.05 -4.89 -21.68
CA ASP A 405 -13.18 -5.60 -22.31
C ASP A 405 -12.91 -7.12 -22.44
N SER A 406 -11.63 -7.51 -22.55
CA SER A 406 -11.18 -8.89 -22.55
C SER A 406 -9.77 -9.05 -21.98
N GLY A 407 -9.52 -10.19 -21.33
CA GLY A 407 -8.25 -10.54 -20.71
C GLY A 407 -8.06 -9.97 -19.30
N LEU A 408 -6.84 -10.14 -18.75
CA LEU A 408 -6.47 -9.67 -17.42
C LEU A 408 -6.17 -8.15 -17.42
N PRO A 409 -6.19 -7.45 -16.27
CA PRO A 409 -5.71 -6.07 -16.20
C PRO A 409 -4.26 -5.92 -16.71
N TYR A 410 -3.85 -4.72 -17.13
CA TYR A 410 -2.50 -4.47 -17.66
C TYR A 410 -2.05 -3.02 -17.51
N HIS A 411 -0.74 -2.79 -17.69
CA HIS A 411 -0.19 -1.45 -17.91
C HIS A 411 -0.32 -1.08 -19.38
N GLU A 412 -0.94 0.06 -19.67
CA GLU A 412 -1.04 0.59 -21.03
C GLU A 412 -0.06 1.73 -21.22
N TRP A 413 0.84 1.54 -22.17
CA TRP A 413 1.90 2.48 -22.54
C TRP A 413 1.48 3.26 -23.77
N PHE A 414 1.23 4.55 -23.59
CA PHE A 414 0.91 5.47 -24.67
C PHE A 414 2.21 6.08 -25.16
N ILE A 415 2.61 5.78 -26.40
CA ILE A 415 3.91 6.16 -26.94
C ILE A 415 3.74 6.93 -28.25
N GLU A 416 4.32 8.12 -28.32
CA GLU A 416 4.53 8.87 -29.56
C GLU A 416 5.93 8.58 -30.08
N PHE A 417 6.00 7.92 -31.24
CA PHE A 417 7.25 7.55 -31.88
C PHE A 417 7.73 8.66 -32.83
N GLU A 418 9.02 8.94 -32.80
CA GLU A 418 9.72 9.62 -33.89
C GLU A 418 10.08 8.61 -34.99
N ASN A 419 10.60 7.45 -34.58
CA ASN A 419 10.84 6.31 -35.44
C ASN A 419 10.21 5.07 -34.81
N GLU A 420 9.25 4.47 -35.53
CA GLU A 420 8.47 3.34 -35.03
C GLU A 420 9.30 2.04 -35.01
N PRO A 421 8.99 1.10 -34.09
CA PRO A 421 9.53 -0.25 -34.16
C PRO A 421 8.96 -1.01 -35.36
N GLU A 422 9.77 -1.87 -35.98
CA GLU A 422 9.30 -2.82 -37.00
C GLU A 422 8.24 -3.78 -36.42
N ASN A 423 8.37 -4.12 -35.14
CA ASN A 423 7.43 -4.98 -34.41
C ASN A 423 7.13 -4.40 -33.01
N LEU A 424 5.91 -3.89 -32.85
CA LEU A 424 5.42 -3.37 -31.56
C LEU A 424 5.37 -4.44 -30.47
N SER A 425 5.12 -5.70 -30.83
CA SER A 425 5.07 -6.80 -29.87
C SER A 425 6.44 -7.05 -29.24
N ASP A 426 7.51 -6.97 -30.02
CA ASP A 426 8.88 -7.18 -29.54
C ASP A 426 9.31 -6.04 -28.60
N LEU A 427 8.92 -4.80 -28.93
CA LEU A 427 9.13 -3.65 -28.04
C LEU A 427 8.37 -3.84 -26.72
N ALA A 428 7.10 -4.25 -26.79
CA ALA A 428 6.30 -4.49 -25.59
C ALA A 428 6.91 -5.57 -24.69
N GLN A 429 7.39 -6.68 -25.27
CA GLN A 429 8.06 -7.75 -24.53
C GLN A 429 9.35 -7.28 -23.85
N LYS A 430 10.18 -6.47 -24.54
CA LYS A 430 11.40 -5.92 -23.95
C LYS A 430 11.12 -4.95 -22.80
N LEU A 431 10.13 -4.07 -22.97
CA LEU A 431 9.68 -3.17 -21.91
C LEU A 431 9.20 -3.95 -20.69
N ASP A 432 8.38 -4.99 -20.91
CA ASP A 432 7.78 -5.80 -19.86
C ASP A 432 8.85 -6.58 -19.09
N ALA A 433 9.80 -7.19 -19.81
CA ALA A 433 10.93 -7.90 -19.21
C ALA A 433 11.83 -6.97 -18.38
N SER A 434 12.13 -5.77 -18.87
CA SER A 434 12.92 -4.80 -18.10
C SER A 434 12.17 -4.36 -16.84
N LEU A 435 10.87 -4.07 -16.91
CA LEU A 435 10.05 -3.75 -15.73
C LEU A 435 10.04 -4.90 -14.71
N GLN A 436 9.81 -6.13 -15.16
CA GLN A 436 9.82 -7.33 -14.30
C GLN A 436 11.16 -7.50 -13.57
N SER A 437 12.28 -7.25 -14.25
CA SER A 437 13.62 -7.36 -13.64
C SER A 437 13.89 -6.30 -12.55
N GLN A 438 13.26 -5.12 -12.67
CA GLN A 438 13.46 -4.00 -11.78
C GLN A 438 12.50 -4.01 -10.58
N ASN A 439 11.25 -4.42 -10.81
CA ASN A 439 10.18 -4.36 -9.81
C ASN A 439 9.63 -5.76 -9.50
N SER A 440 10.01 -6.28 -8.34
CA SER A 440 9.61 -7.63 -7.92
C SER A 440 8.11 -7.80 -7.72
N TYR A 441 7.37 -6.76 -7.32
CA TYR A 441 5.91 -6.87 -7.17
C TYR A 441 5.22 -6.86 -8.54
N TYR A 442 5.73 -6.10 -9.51
CA TYR A 442 5.27 -6.18 -10.89
C TYR A 442 5.52 -7.58 -11.48
N PHE A 443 6.73 -8.13 -11.27
CA PHE A 443 7.06 -9.51 -11.62
C PHE A 443 6.09 -10.52 -10.99
N ASP A 444 5.87 -10.45 -9.67
CA ASP A 444 4.94 -11.36 -8.96
C ASP A 444 3.53 -11.31 -9.56
N LEU A 445 3.07 -10.12 -10.00
CA LEU A 445 1.73 -9.95 -10.61
C LEU A 445 1.65 -10.50 -12.04
N ILE A 446 2.73 -10.42 -12.83
CA ILE A 446 2.81 -11.00 -14.18
C ILE A 446 2.94 -12.53 -14.10
N GLU A 447 3.90 -13.03 -13.30
CA GLU A 447 4.11 -14.47 -13.07
C GLU A 447 2.83 -15.10 -12.50
N GLY A 448 2.22 -14.43 -11.53
CA GLY A 448 0.97 -14.87 -10.92
C GLY A 448 -0.28 -14.71 -11.79
N LYS A 449 -0.16 -14.23 -13.03
CA LYS A 449 -1.28 -13.97 -13.95
C LYS A 449 -2.39 -13.11 -13.31
N VAL A 450 -2.00 -12.18 -12.44
CA VAL A 450 -2.87 -11.10 -11.95
C VAL A 450 -2.91 -9.99 -13.00
N LEU A 451 -1.80 -9.78 -13.71
CA LEU A 451 -1.68 -8.91 -14.87
C LEU A 451 -1.36 -9.73 -16.13
N GLN A 452 -1.86 -9.28 -17.28
CA GLN A 452 -1.25 -9.66 -18.56
C GLN A 452 -0.07 -8.74 -18.88
N PRO A 453 0.85 -9.15 -19.78
CA PRO A 453 1.94 -8.27 -20.23
C PRO A 453 1.42 -6.91 -20.71
N LEU A 454 2.24 -5.87 -20.53
CA LEU A 454 1.89 -4.51 -20.90
C LEU A 454 1.47 -4.40 -22.37
N LYS A 455 0.60 -3.42 -22.67
CA LYS A 455 0.17 -3.11 -24.04
C LYS A 455 0.68 -1.74 -24.45
N ILE A 456 1.13 -1.63 -25.70
CA ILE A 456 1.50 -0.36 -26.31
C ILE A 456 0.33 0.15 -27.14
N THR A 457 -0.04 1.40 -26.89
CA THR A 457 -1.00 2.17 -27.68
C THR A 457 -0.26 3.32 -28.33
N LYS A 458 -0.31 3.40 -29.66
CA LYS A 458 0.41 4.43 -30.41
C LYS A 458 -0.34 5.76 -30.35
N VAL A 459 0.39 6.81 -30.03
CA VAL A 459 -0.09 8.21 -30.10
C VAL A 459 0.33 8.79 -31.44
N GLU A 460 -0.55 9.55 -32.09
CA GLU A 460 -0.26 10.20 -33.36
C GLU A 460 0.87 11.23 -33.20
N LYS A 461 1.50 11.59 -34.33
CA LYS A 461 2.54 12.62 -34.32
C LYS A 461 1.97 13.95 -33.81
N ASN A 462 2.64 14.54 -32.82
CA ASN A 462 2.21 15.70 -32.05
C ASN A 462 0.96 15.48 -31.18
N GLY A 463 0.51 14.23 -30.95
CA GLY A 463 -0.70 13.94 -30.19
C GLY A 463 -0.62 14.44 -28.75
N PHE A 464 0.54 14.28 -28.10
CA PHE A 464 0.77 14.83 -26.76
C PHE A 464 0.79 16.36 -26.73
N GLN A 465 1.32 17.02 -27.76
CA GLN A 465 1.29 18.47 -27.89
C GLN A 465 -0.13 18.99 -28.10
N ASN A 466 -0.90 18.32 -28.97
CA ASN A 466 -2.30 18.65 -29.23
C ASN A 466 -3.16 18.48 -27.98
N TYR A 467 -2.92 17.43 -27.19
CA TYR A 467 -3.52 17.24 -25.87
C TYR A 467 -3.16 18.38 -24.91
N MET A 468 -1.89 18.74 -24.79
CA MET A 468 -1.47 19.87 -23.93
C MET A 468 -2.11 21.20 -24.37
N LYS A 469 -2.34 21.37 -25.68
CA LYS A 469 -3.05 22.54 -26.25
C LYS A 469 -4.52 22.57 -25.85
N SER A 470 -5.21 21.43 -25.93
CA SER A 470 -6.64 21.34 -25.63
C SER A 470 -6.96 21.68 -24.18
N ILE A 471 -6.03 21.44 -23.26
CA ILE A 471 -6.15 21.80 -21.84
C ILE A 471 -5.53 23.16 -21.49
N GLY A 472 -5.12 23.95 -22.49
CA GLY A 472 -4.54 25.28 -22.30
C GLY A 472 -3.17 25.29 -21.61
N LYS A 473 -2.45 24.16 -21.62
CA LYS A 473 -1.12 23.99 -21.00
C LYS A 473 0.02 23.85 -22.02
N LEU A 474 -0.24 24.11 -23.30
CA LEU A 474 0.79 24.17 -24.34
C LEU A 474 1.57 25.48 -24.20
N GLY A 475 2.86 25.37 -23.88
CA GLY A 475 3.73 26.50 -23.54
C GLY A 475 3.80 26.74 -22.03
N GLY A 476 5.02 26.79 -21.47
CA GLY A 476 5.31 26.85 -20.03
C GLY A 476 6.13 25.64 -19.52
N GLN A 477 6.48 25.59 -18.23
CA GLN A 477 7.21 24.46 -17.60
C GLN A 477 6.34 23.20 -17.39
N ASN A 478 5.13 23.14 -17.95
CA ASN A 478 4.21 22.01 -17.75
C ASN A 478 4.67 20.78 -18.54
N LYS A 479 5.11 19.73 -17.83
CA LYS A 479 5.46 18.42 -18.41
C LYS A 479 4.32 17.43 -18.25
N ILE A 480 4.20 16.52 -19.23
CA ILE A 480 3.26 15.39 -19.12
C ILE A 480 3.83 14.40 -18.09
N PRO A 481 3.03 13.98 -17.09
CA PRO A 481 3.40 12.90 -16.18
C PRO A 481 3.75 11.63 -16.96
N ARG A 482 4.89 11.00 -16.64
CA ARG A 482 5.36 9.75 -17.27
C ARG A 482 4.46 8.56 -16.97
N LEU A 483 3.70 8.64 -15.88
CA LEU A 483 2.79 7.61 -15.40
C LEU A 483 1.79 8.16 -14.39
N SER A 484 0.62 7.52 -14.31
CA SER A 484 -0.49 7.91 -13.42
C SER A 484 -1.22 6.69 -12.85
N ASN A 485 -1.74 6.80 -11.62
CA ASN A 485 -2.62 5.79 -11.02
C ASN A 485 -4.05 5.78 -11.59
N ASP A 486 -4.39 6.78 -12.42
CA ASP A 486 -5.68 6.90 -13.06
C ASP A 486 -5.54 7.05 -14.58
N ARG A 487 -6.66 6.95 -15.28
CA ARG A 487 -6.71 7.05 -16.74
C ARG A 487 -7.04 8.45 -17.25
N ARG A 488 -7.03 9.51 -16.43
CA ARG A 488 -7.46 10.86 -16.87
C ARG A 488 -6.67 11.35 -18.09
N ILE A 489 -5.35 11.19 -18.07
CA ILE A 489 -4.48 11.56 -19.19
C ILE A 489 -4.68 10.59 -20.37
N ALA A 490 -4.68 9.28 -20.09
CA ALA A 490 -4.89 8.24 -21.10
C ALA A 490 -6.21 8.39 -21.87
N ASP A 491 -7.30 8.68 -21.16
CA ASP A 491 -8.63 8.88 -21.73
C ASP A 491 -8.72 10.19 -22.50
N ALA A 492 -8.05 11.25 -22.03
CA ALA A 492 -7.96 12.52 -22.76
C ALA A 492 -7.08 12.44 -24.01
N LEU A 493 -6.18 11.45 -24.09
CA LEU A 493 -5.38 11.16 -25.28
C LEU A 493 -6.15 10.41 -26.37
N LYS A 494 -7.31 9.80 -26.08
CA LYS A 494 -8.12 9.02 -27.03
C LYS A 494 -8.32 9.67 -28.40
N PRO A 495 -8.62 10.99 -28.51
CA PRO A 495 -8.79 11.66 -29.80
C PRO A 495 -7.52 11.74 -30.65
N PHE A 496 -6.35 11.52 -30.05
CA PHE A 496 -5.02 11.68 -30.65
C PHE A 496 -4.28 10.34 -30.76
N LEU A 497 -4.99 9.22 -30.68
CA LEU A 497 -4.40 7.90 -30.85
C LEU A 497 -4.40 7.53 -32.33
N LEU A 498 -3.36 6.82 -32.76
CA LEU A 498 -3.42 6.11 -34.03
C LEU A 498 -4.41 4.97 -33.86
N VAL A 499 -5.61 5.14 -34.42
CA VAL A 499 -6.69 4.16 -34.38
C VAL A 499 -6.17 2.81 -34.87
N LYS A 500 -6.52 1.73 -34.16
CA LYS A 500 -6.38 0.37 -34.68
C LYS A 500 -7.50 0.06 -35.65
#